data_AF-A0A1G9DQI4-F1
#
_entry.id   AF-A0A1G9DQI4-F1
#
_cell.length_a   1.000
_cell.length_b   1.000
_cell.length_c   1.000
_cell.angle_alpha   90.00
_cell.angle_beta   90.00
_cell.angle_gamma   90.00
#
_symmetry.space_group_name_H-M   'P 1'
#
loop_
_entity.id
_entity.type
_entity.pdbx_description
1 polymer ?
#
loop_
_entity_poly.entity_id
_entity_poly.type
_entity_poly.pdbx_seq_one_letter_code
_entity_poly.pdbx_strand_id
1 'polypeptide(L)'
;MTAQSLQALYVVVKRANHLKEGLHLVLNVSHAVVEPAAMEQLRECSASHHLPTAIDPLQSECQLSIVAPVETAAIPRVRRLAAA
;
A
#
# COMPACT_ATOMS: atom_id res chain seq x y z
N MET A 1 6.33 1.71 7.58
CA MET A 1 5.44 0.58 7.30
C MET A 1 6.22 -0.45 6.51
N THR A 2 6.31 -1.65 7.04
CA THR A 2 7.04 -2.78 6.45
C THR A 2 6.08 -3.76 5.78
N ALA A 3 6.60 -4.65 4.94
CA ALA A 3 5.80 -5.74 4.36
C ALA A 3 5.10 -6.59 5.44
N GLN A 4 5.76 -6.84 6.58
CA GLN A 4 5.17 -7.62 7.66
C GLN A 4 3.98 -6.89 8.33
N SER A 5 4.11 -5.59 8.60
CA SER A 5 3.00 -4.80 9.15
C SER A 5 1.80 -4.74 8.19
N LEU A 6 2.07 -4.77 6.88
CA LEU A 6 1.06 -4.78 5.84
C LEU A 6 0.27 -6.11 5.79
N GLN A 7 0.93 -7.24 5.98
CA GLN A 7 0.24 -8.54 6.08
C GLN A 7 -0.77 -8.57 7.24
N ALA A 8 -0.40 -8.03 8.40
CA ALA A 8 -1.32 -7.93 9.54
C ALA A 8 -2.54 -7.06 9.22
N LEU A 9 -2.35 -5.95 8.50
CA LEU A 9 -3.43 -5.10 8.03
C LEU A 9 -4.39 -5.84 7.09
N TYR A 10 -3.87 -6.62 6.14
CA TYR A 10 -4.72 -7.38 5.21
C TYR A 10 -5.62 -8.40 5.91
N VAL A 11 -5.15 -9.03 7.00
CA VAL A 11 -6.00 -9.91 7.82
C VAL A 11 -7.19 -9.15 8.42
N VAL A 12 -6.96 -7.92 8.89
CA VAL A 12 -8.03 -7.06 9.43
C VAL A 12 -9.00 -6.67 8.32
N VAL A 13 -8.49 -6.27 7.15
CA VAL A 13 -9.28 -5.92 5.98
C VAL A 13 -10.19 -7.08 5.56
N LYS A 14 -9.64 -8.30 5.44
CA LYS A 14 -10.42 -9.50 5.10
C LYS A 14 -11.60 -9.70 6.05
N ARG A 15 -11.34 -9.61 7.36
CA ARG A 15 -12.39 -9.76 8.38
C ARG A 15 -13.44 -8.67 8.27
N ALA A 16 -13.03 -7.42 8.08
CA ALA A 16 -13.97 -6.30 7.90
C ALA A 16 -14.85 -6.48 6.66
N ASN A 17 -14.26 -6.94 5.55
CA ASN A 17 -14.97 -7.22 4.30
C ASN A 17 -16.01 -8.34 4.47
N HIS A 18 -15.69 -9.39 5.22
CA HIS A 18 -16.64 -10.47 5.51
C HIS A 18 -17.77 -10.06 6.47
N LEU A 19 -17.54 -9.06 7.33
CA LEU A 19 -18.55 -8.57 8.26
C LEU A 19 -19.59 -7.68 7.59
N LYS A 20 -19.20 -7.00 6.50
CA LYS A 20 -20.08 -6.12 5.75
C LYS A 20 -19.69 -6.08 4.28
N GLU A 21 -20.58 -6.56 3.43
CA GLU A 21 -20.43 -6.47 1.97
C GLU A 21 -20.32 -5.01 1.51
N GLY A 22 -19.49 -4.78 0.50
CA GLY A 22 -19.30 -3.47 -0.12
C GLY A 22 -18.56 -2.45 0.75
N LEU A 23 -17.79 -2.90 1.75
CA LEU A 23 -16.97 -2.00 2.56
C LEU A 23 -15.84 -1.40 1.70
N HIS A 24 -15.83 -0.07 1.57
CA HIS A 24 -14.72 0.64 0.95
C HIS A 24 -13.69 1.02 2.00
N LEU A 25 -12.46 0.51 1.84
CA LEU A 25 -11.34 0.77 2.72
C LEU A 25 -10.37 1.75 2.06
N VAL A 26 -10.13 2.86 2.74
CA VAL A 26 -9.16 3.86 2.32
C VAL A 26 -7.96 3.79 3.25
N LEU A 27 -6.80 3.41 2.70
CA LEU A 27 -5.54 3.42 3.43
C LEU A 27 -4.78 4.70 3.09
N ASN A 28 -4.71 5.62 4.06
CA ASN A 28 -3.94 6.83 3.91
C ASN A 28 -2.51 6.64 4.43
N VAL A 29 -1.55 6.59 3.51
CA VAL A 29 -0.12 6.47 3.79
C VAL A 29 0.66 7.74 3.41
N SER A 30 -0.03 8.85 3.15
CA SER A 30 0.58 10.14 2.74
C SER A 30 1.62 10.69 3.71
N HIS A 31 1.52 10.34 4.99
CA HIS A 31 2.44 10.76 6.05
C HIS A 31 3.30 9.62 6.60
N ALA A 32 3.26 8.44 5.97
CA ALA A 32 4.00 7.27 6.41
C ALA A 32 5.23 7.03 5.53
N VAL A 33 6.34 6.65 6.17
CA VAL A 33 7.47 6.04 5.46
C VAL A 33 7.08 4.60 5.15
N VAL A 34 6.92 4.26 3.87
CA VAL A 34 6.54 2.92 3.42
C VAL A 34 7.70 2.31 2.64
N GLU A 35 8.05 1.07 2.96
CA GLU A 35 9.06 0.35 2.19
C GLU A 35 8.60 0.15 0.74
N PRO A 36 9.51 0.20 -0.25
CA PRO A 36 9.13 0.04 -1.66
C PRO A 36 8.33 -1.22 -1.94
N ALA A 37 8.75 -2.37 -1.38
CA ALA A 37 8.05 -3.65 -1.54
C ALA A 37 6.63 -3.63 -0.93
N ALA A 38 6.44 -2.93 0.19
CA ALA A 38 5.11 -2.76 0.78
C ALA A 38 4.22 -1.82 -0.04
N MET A 39 4.81 -0.78 -0.66
CA MET A 39 4.09 0.12 -1.56
C MET A 39 3.65 -0.59 -2.85
N GLU A 40 4.50 -1.45 -3.41
CA GLU A 40 4.17 -2.27 -4.58
C GLU A 40 3.00 -3.21 -4.29
N GLN A 41 3.07 -3.96 -3.19
CA GLN A 41 1.97 -4.84 -2.76
C GLN A 41 0.66 -4.08 -2.57
N LEU A 42 0.72 -2.89 -1.97
CA LEU A 42 -0.44 -2.03 -1.82
C LEU A 42 -1.04 -1.67 -3.19
N ARG A 43 -0.22 -1.16 -4.12
CA ARG A 43 -0.67 -0.77 -5.46
C ARG A 43 -1.31 -1.95 -6.20
N GLU A 44 -0.72 -3.13 -6.12
CA GLU A 44 -1.28 -4.35 -6.72
C GLU A 44 -2.66 -4.69 -6.15
N CYS A 45 -2.82 -4.67 -4.82
CA CYS A 45 -4.09 -4.97 -4.17
C CYS A 45 -5.17 -3.94 -4.52
N SER A 46 -4.80 -2.66 -4.61
CA SER A 46 -5.72 -1.61 -5.00
C SER A 46 -6.14 -1.72 -6.47
N ALA A 47 -5.23 -2.10 -7.37
CA ALA A 47 -5.53 -2.27 -8.79
C ALA A 47 -6.35 -3.54 -9.06
N SER A 48 -6.06 -4.63 -8.36
CA SER A 48 -6.76 -5.91 -8.55
C SER A 48 -8.11 -5.94 -7.85
N HIS A 49 -8.35 -5.07 -6.85
CA HIS A 49 -9.47 -5.16 -5.90
C HIS A 49 -9.53 -6.50 -5.17
N HIS A 50 -8.39 -7.15 -4.97
CA HIS A 50 -8.26 -8.40 -4.24
C HIS A 50 -7.10 -8.32 -3.26
N LEU A 51 -7.27 -9.00 -2.12
CA LEU A 51 -6.17 -9.18 -1.18
C LEU A 51 -5.17 -10.23 -1.71
N PRO A 52 -3.91 -10.23 -1.21
CA PRO A 52 -2.95 -11.25 -1.60
C PRO A 52 -3.49 -12.64 -1.32
N THR A 53 -3.20 -13.59 -2.22
CA THR A 53 -3.71 -14.97 -2.11
C THR A 53 -3.32 -15.67 -0.81
N ALA A 54 -2.16 -15.33 -0.25
CA ALA A 54 -1.73 -15.84 1.06
C ALA A 54 -2.67 -15.40 2.20
N ILE A 55 -3.35 -14.26 2.07
CA ILE A 55 -4.30 -13.73 3.05
C ILE A 55 -5.73 -14.16 2.72
N ASP A 56 -6.12 -14.04 1.46
CA ASP A 56 -7.40 -14.53 0.98
C ASP A 56 -7.30 -15.48 -0.21
N PRO A 57 -7.22 -16.80 0.05
CA PRO A 57 -7.17 -17.80 -1.01
C PRO A 57 -8.42 -17.82 -1.89
N LEU A 58 -9.56 -17.35 -1.38
CA LEU A 58 -10.81 -17.29 -2.12
C LEU A 58 -10.87 -16.10 -3.08
N GLN A 59 -9.91 -15.17 -2.98
CA GLN A 59 -9.85 -13.95 -3.80
C GLN A 59 -11.20 -13.24 -3.82
N SER A 60 -11.73 -12.96 -2.62
CA SER A 60 -12.98 -12.21 -2.47
C SER A 60 -12.76 -10.76 -2.91
N GLU A 61 -13.73 -10.18 -3.60
CA GLU A 61 -13.68 -8.78 -4.02
C GLU A 61 -13.57 -7.87 -2.78
N CYS A 62 -12.61 -6.93 -2.81
CA CYS A 62 -12.34 -5.99 -1.75
C CYS A 62 -12.01 -4.62 -2.34
N GLN A 63 -12.79 -3.61 -1.96
CA GLN A 63 -12.54 -2.26 -2.42
C GLN A 63 -11.49 -1.59 -1.52
N LEU A 64 -10.23 -1.59 -1.98
CA LEU A 64 -9.10 -0.93 -1.33
C LEU A 64 -8.60 0.24 -2.17
N SER A 65 -8.52 1.42 -1.58
CA SER A 65 -7.92 2.60 -2.20
C SER A 65 -6.78 3.15 -1.35
N ILE A 66 -5.73 3.64 -2.01
CA ILE A 66 -4.53 4.13 -1.33
C ILE A 66 -4.38 5.61 -1.59
N VAL A 67 -4.22 6.36 -0.51
CA VAL A 67 -3.79 7.75 -0.57
C VAL A 67 -2.30 7.77 -0.28
N ALA A 68 -1.49 7.79 -1.34
CA ALA A 68 -0.03 7.79 -1.25
C ALA A 68 0.52 9.23 -1.15
N PRO A 69 1.74 9.41 -0.59
CA PRO A 69 2.42 10.70 -0.68
C PRO A 69 2.60 11.06 -2.14
N VAL A 70 2.50 12.36 -2.48
CA VAL A 70 2.95 12.82 -3.79
C VAL A 70 4.43 12.50 -3.89
N GLU A 71 4.80 11.54 -4.73
CA GLU A 71 6.20 11.30 -5.11
C GLU A 71 6.68 12.60 -5.77
N THR A 72 7.18 13.53 -4.96
CA THR A 72 8.00 14.62 -5.47
C THR A 72 9.24 13.94 -5.97
N ALA A 73 9.27 13.63 -7.27
CA ALA A 73 10.41 13.05 -7.95
C ALA A 73 11.67 13.72 -7.41
N ALA A 74 12.52 12.94 -6.74
CA ALA A 74 13.67 13.46 -6.04
C ALA A 74 14.49 14.31 -7.02
N ILE A 75 14.48 15.63 -6.85
CA ILE A 75 15.31 16.52 -7.64
C ILE A 75 16.76 16.11 -7.35
N PRO A 76 17.55 15.67 -8.35
CA PRO A 76 18.90 15.23 -8.09
C PRO A 76 19.69 16.42 -7.51
N ARG A 77 20.16 16.28 -6.28
CA ARG A 77 21.09 17.24 -5.68
C ARG A 77 22.40 17.16 -6.45
N VAL A 78 22.57 18.03 -7.45
CA VAL A 78 23.84 18.21 -8.14
C VAL A 78 24.87 18.68 -7.12
N ARG A 79 25.73 17.77 -6.67
CA ARG A 79 26.95 18.11 -5.94
C ARG A 79 27.85 18.87 -6.90
N ARG A 80 27.89 20.20 -6.79
CA ARG A 80 28.99 20.98 -7.38
C ARG A 80 30.26 20.62 -6.62
N LEU A 81 31.15 19.86 -7.25
CA LEU A 81 32.55 19.84 -6.84
C LEU A 81 33.18 21.17 -7.24
N ALA A 82 33.55 21.96 -6.25
CA ALA A 82 34.45 23.10 -6.45
C ALA A 82 35.86 22.54 -6.69
N ALA A 83 36.43 22.82 -7.86
CA ALA A 83 37.85 22.67 -8.12
C ALA A 83 38.55 23.95 -7.61
N ALA A 84 39.63 23.76 -6.86
CA ALA A 84 40.60 24.78 -6.49
C ALA A 84 41.96 24.36 -7.06
#